data_AF-A0AAX6NF35-F1
#
_entry.id   AF-A0AAX6NF35-F1
#
_cell.length_a   1.000
_cell.length_b   1.000
_cell.length_c   1.000
_cell.angle_alpha   90.00
_cell.angle_beta   90.00
_cell.angle_gamma   90.00
#
_symmetry.space_group_name_H-M   'P 1'
#
loop_
_entity.id
_entity.type
_entity.pdbx_description
1 polymer ?
#
loop_
_entity_poly.entity_id
_entity_poly.type
_entity_poly.pdbx_seq_one_letter_code
_entity_poly.pdbx_strand_id
1 'polypeptide(L)'
;MSKESYVHKYYFYEGTETIEELEEHLTFLKLSKSKCYFVKFLNQYYAVFYDTIDREIIIGKEKMFYTDNGRLEEVVVGAVKIPYDIKTRSVGYITDTLAQELNRIDPELQLFYYPNVRSKHLKEASDEVKFSKFVVILAVTFASKFYNVTNSNEMYPYFKLTSELIGFLRRTAGAVAIDPFSQYIKFQDGSLGKYSITFYADSYYSRRATFVLTERNPYRQQGRQWISLTRYQALYPGDFIMYPKPDYRVEKETCKWCGIKISEGEKHYCTDSCKYNFLKATTIDKGSSLPYKILCRDNFTCQKCYKDLAMINEHGMKIPISKKADSPDKNGRYRSEAEVHHLTAVEDGGEDFQENLSTRCQSCHKREHASRTPKEKTNVIPFRPRKKTRF
;
A
#
# COMPACT_ATOMS: atom_id res chain seq x y z
N MET A 1 -3.58 -27.50 26.07
CA MET A 1 -3.17 -27.67 24.66
C MET A 1 -1.83 -28.40 24.66
N SER A 2 -1.68 -29.52 23.96
CA SER A 2 -0.41 -30.28 23.88
C SER A 2 0.63 -29.52 23.06
N LYS A 3 1.93 -29.81 23.25
CA LYS A 3 3.05 -29.21 22.48
C LYS A 3 2.80 -29.29 20.96
N GLU A 4 2.27 -30.43 20.50
CA GLU A 4 1.91 -30.67 19.09
C GLU A 4 0.89 -29.66 18.54
N SER A 5 -0.06 -29.19 19.34
CA SER A 5 -1.09 -28.25 18.88
C SER A 5 -0.59 -26.82 18.59
N TYR A 6 0.62 -26.47 19.06
CA TYR A 6 1.24 -25.17 18.77
C TYR A 6 2.10 -25.22 17.50
N VAL A 7 2.76 -26.34 17.22
CA VAL A 7 3.69 -26.47 16.09
C VAL A 7 2.98 -26.23 14.75
N HIS A 8 1.71 -26.63 14.60
CA HIS A 8 0.94 -26.40 13.37
C HIS A 8 0.61 -24.93 13.07
N LYS A 9 0.87 -23.99 13.99
CA LYS A 9 0.62 -22.55 13.81
C LYS A 9 1.85 -21.79 13.32
N TYR A 10 3.01 -22.43 13.32
CA TYR A 10 4.27 -21.80 13.04
C TYR A 10 4.95 -22.47 11.84
N TYR A 11 5.50 -21.65 10.96
CA TYR A 11 6.40 -22.05 9.89
C TYR A 11 7.81 -21.56 10.23
N PHE A 12 8.66 -22.47 10.68
CA PHE A 12 10.05 -22.16 10.99
C PHE A 12 10.88 -22.27 9.72
N TYR A 13 11.64 -21.22 9.40
CA TYR A 13 12.71 -21.30 8.39
C TYR A 13 14.04 -21.59 9.07
N GLU A 14 14.98 -22.16 8.34
CA GLU A 14 16.25 -22.60 8.91
C GLU A 14 17.11 -21.43 9.40
N GLY A 15 17.50 -21.49 10.67
CA GLY A 15 18.64 -20.75 11.21
C GLY A 15 19.97 -21.47 10.94
N THR A 16 21.08 -20.86 11.33
CA THR A 16 22.40 -21.49 11.25
C THR A 16 22.59 -22.50 12.38
N GLU A 17 23.51 -23.45 12.23
CA GLU A 17 23.77 -24.47 13.26
C GLU A 17 24.63 -23.92 14.40
N THR A 18 25.48 -22.94 14.09
CA THR A 18 26.39 -22.32 15.05
C THR A 18 26.30 -20.79 15.00
N ILE A 19 26.81 -20.15 16.05
CA ILE A 19 26.90 -18.68 16.11
C ILE A 19 27.96 -18.21 15.12
N GLU A 20 29.06 -18.95 14.98
CA GLU A 20 30.18 -18.63 14.11
C GLU A 20 29.73 -18.55 12.63
N GLU A 21 28.90 -19.50 12.17
CA GLU A 21 28.30 -19.47 10.83
C GLU A 21 27.46 -18.20 10.62
N LEU A 22 26.67 -17.81 11.64
CA LEU A 22 25.87 -16.60 11.60
C LEU A 22 26.74 -15.33 11.62
N GLU A 23 27.85 -15.32 12.35
CA GLU A 23 28.81 -14.21 12.35
C GLU A 23 29.49 -14.05 10.98
N GLU A 24 29.80 -15.15 10.29
CA GLU A 24 30.31 -15.14 8.92
C GLU A 24 29.27 -14.51 7.98
N HIS A 25 27.99 -14.87 8.10
CA HIS A 25 26.90 -14.25 7.34
C HIS A 25 26.82 -12.74 7.61
N LEU A 26 26.85 -12.31 8.87
CA LEU A 26 26.83 -10.89 9.21
C LEU A 26 28.05 -10.14 8.64
N THR A 27 29.23 -10.77 8.65
CA THR A 27 30.46 -10.21 8.08
C THR A 27 30.36 -10.05 6.57
N PHE A 28 29.84 -11.05 5.86
CA PHE A 28 29.57 -10.99 4.42
C PHE A 28 28.61 -9.84 4.07
N LEU A 29 27.57 -9.64 4.88
CA LEU A 29 26.61 -8.54 4.74
C LEU A 29 27.16 -7.17 5.21
N LYS A 30 28.39 -7.11 5.73
CA LYS A 30 29.01 -5.91 6.32
C LYS A 30 28.19 -5.33 7.48
N LEU A 31 27.56 -6.20 8.27
CA LEU A 31 26.80 -5.85 9.47
C LEU A 31 27.66 -6.01 10.72
N SER A 32 27.58 -5.04 11.64
CA SER A 32 28.27 -5.14 12.93
C SER A 32 27.52 -6.08 13.86
N LYS A 33 28.16 -7.17 14.29
CA LYS A 33 27.61 -8.12 15.27
C LYS A 33 27.17 -7.48 16.59
N SER A 34 27.81 -6.40 17.01
CA SER A 34 27.42 -5.65 18.23
C SER A 34 26.13 -4.84 18.09
N LYS A 35 25.51 -4.85 16.91
CA LYS A 35 24.21 -4.24 16.64
C LYS A 35 23.09 -5.27 16.54
N CYS A 36 23.43 -6.55 16.65
CA CYS A 36 22.50 -7.66 16.55
C CYS A 36 22.32 -8.34 17.90
N TYR A 37 21.14 -8.92 18.07
CA TYR A 37 20.90 -9.95 19.06
C TYR A 37 20.87 -11.30 18.34
N PHE A 38 21.44 -12.32 18.99
CA PHE A 38 21.50 -13.68 18.49
C PHE A 38 20.46 -14.48 19.26
N VAL A 39 19.45 -14.99 18.58
CA VAL A 39 18.42 -15.83 19.18
C VAL A 39 18.76 -17.28 18.89
N LYS A 40 18.88 -18.10 19.93
CA LYS A 40 18.92 -19.56 19.80
C LYS A 40 17.51 -20.09 19.98
N PHE A 41 16.99 -20.77 18.97
CA PHE A 41 15.66 -21.34 18.97
C PHE A 41 15.68 -22.67 18.21
N LEU A 42 15.17 -23.74 18.85
CA LEU A 42 15.17 -25.12 18.36
C LEU A 42 16.56 -25.59 17.91
N ASN A 43 17.59 -25.26 18.71
CA ASN A 43 19.01 -25.52 18.42
C ASN A 43 19.56 -24.88 17.13
N GLN A 44 18.88 -23.86 16.62
CA GLN A 44 19.36 -23.04 15.50
C GLN A 44 19.56 -21.60 15.95
N TYR A 45 20.40 -20.86 15.24
CA TYR A 45 20.72 -19.48 15.54
C TYR A 45 20.18 -18.52 14.47
N TYR A 46 19.65 -17.40 14.93
CA TYR A 46 19.10 -16.32 14.12
C TYR A 46 19.68 -14.99 14.60
N ALA A 47 19.97 -14.06 13.68
CA ALA A 47 20.35 -12.71 14.05
C ALA A 47 19.14 -11.79 13.88
N VAL A 48 18.81 -11.02 14.92
CA VAL A 48 17.71 -10.03 14.90
C VAL A 48 18.27 -8.65 15.22
N PHE A 49 17.92 -7.66 14.42
CA PHE A 49 18.30 -6.26 14.68
C PHE A 49 17.31 -5.27 14.05
N TYR A 50 17.50 -4.00 14.39
CA TYR A 50 16.75 -2.89 13.82
C TYR A 50 17.68 -2.10 12.90
N ASP A 51 17.29 -1.91 11.65
CA ASP A 51 17.96 -0.99 10.70
C ASP A 51 17.47 0.44 10.94
N THR A 52 16.15 0.61 11.07
CA THR A 52 15.55 1.90 11.45
C THR A 52 14.49 1.68 12.53
N ILE A 53 13.83 2.76 12.95
CA ILE A 53 12.69 2.69 13.88
C ILE A 53 11.59 1.78 13.33
N ASP A 54 11.41 1.76 12.01
CA ASP A 54 10.30 1.07 11.34
C ASP A 54 10.75 -0.15 10.53
N ARG A 55 12.05 -0.50 10.59
CA ARG A 55 12.65 -1.60 9.82
C ARG A 55 13.38 -2.57 10.73
N GLU A 56 12.73 -3.69 10.96
CA GLU A 56 13.20 -4.83 11.73
C GLU A 56 13.78 -5.84 10.75
N ILE A 57 14.87 -6.51 11.10
CA ILE A 57 15.53 -7.48 10.22
C ILE A 57 15.82 -8.75 11.01
N ILE A 58 15.53 -9.89 10.40
CA ILE A 58 15.93 -11.20 10.90
C ILE A 58 16.69 -11.95 9.82
N ILE A 59 17.81 -12.54 10.20
CA ILE A 59 18.68 -13.31 9.31
C ILE A 59 18.75 -14.74 9.85
N GLY A 60 18.37 -15.70 8.99
CA GLY A 60 18.61 -17.13 9.18
C GLY A 60 19.77 -17.61 8.30
N LYS A 61 19.72 -18.88 7.90
CA LYS A 61 20.75 -19.51 7.06
C LYS A 61 20.74 -18.96 5.63
N GLU A 62 19.64 -19.16 4.91
CA GLU A 62 19.51 -18.76 3.50
C GLU A 62 18.57 -17.57 3.29
N LYS A 63 17.74 -17.30 4.30
CA LYS A 63 16.66 -16.32 4.23
C LYS A 63 16.90 -15.17 5.17
N MET A 64 16.55 -13.98 4.71
CA MET A 64 16.44 -12.79 5.52
C MET A 64 15.03 -12.25 5.39
N PHE A 65 14.46 -11.86 6.52
CA PHE A 65 13.18 -11.18 6.59
C PHE A 65 13.43 -9.74 7.04
N TYR A 66 12.69 -8.79 6.48
CA TYR A 66 12.67 -7.45 7.03
C TYR A 66 11.27 -6.86 7.03
N THR A 67 11.02 -5.91 7.94
CA THR A 67 9.80 -5.13 7.91
C THR A 67 10.01 -3.83 7.12
N ASP A 68 9.14 -3.52 6.17
CA ASP A 68 9.12 -2.23 5.48
C ASP A 68 7.71 -1.65 5.54
N ASN A 69 7.58 -0.51 6.21
CA ASN A 69 6.28 0.11 6.51
C ASN A 69 5.29 -0.89 7.16
N GLY A 70 5.82 -1.70 8.08
CA GLY A 70 5.07 -2.74 8.78
C GLY A 70 4.75 -3.99 7.96
N ARG A 71 5.21 -4.11 6.71
CA ARG A 71 5.08 -5.33 5.89
C ARG A 71 6.27 -6.24 6.10
N LEU A 72 6.05 -7.52 6.36
CA LEU A 72 7.12 -8.50 6.41
C LEU A 72 7.46 -8.95 4.97
N GLU A 73 8.68 -8.65 4.54
CA GLU A 73 9.21 -9.05 3.23
C GLU A 73 10.28 -10.13 3.42
N GLU A 74 10.23 -11.15 2.57
CA GLU A 74 11.22 -12.23 2.51
C GLU A 74 12.19 -11.98 1.35
N VAL A 75 13.49 -12.12 1.62
CA VAL A 75 14.54 -11.99 0.62
C VAL A 75 15.65 -13.02 0.85
N VAL A 76 16.36 -13.35 -0.22
CA VAL A 76 17.58 -14.17 -0.14
C VAL A 76 18.68 -13.35 0.53
N VAL A 77 19.44 -13.99 1.44
CA VAL A 77 20.59 -13.36 2.11
C VAL A 77 21.56 -12.83 1.05
N GLY A 78 21.93 -11.54 1.17
CA GLY A 78 22.84 -10.86 0.25
C GLY A 78 22.19 -10.08 -0.91
N ALA A 79 20.88 -10.25 -1.15
CA ALA A 79 20.19 -9.55 -2.24
C ALA A 79 19.86 -8.08 -1.93
N VAL A 80 19.85 -7.69 -0.65
CA VAL A 80 19.42 -6.35 -0.21
C VAL A 80 20.61 -5.52 0.26
N LYS A 81 20.72 -4.30 -0.27
CA LYS A 81 21.65 -3.29 0.22
C LYS A 81 21.06 -2.65 1.47
N ILE A 82 21.59 -2.99 2.65
CA ILE A 82 21.11 -2.49 3.94
C ILE A 82 21.71 -1.09 4.18
N PRO A 83 20.91 -0.03 4.39
CA PRO A 83 21.42 1.29 4.76
C PRO A 83 21.98 1.32 6.20
N TYR A 84 22.80 2.34 6.52
CA TYR A 84 23.81 2.27 7.58
C TYR A 84 23.52 3.09 8.85
N ASP A 85 22.27 3.48 9.16
CA ASP A 85 21.98 4.32 10.33
C ASP A 85 20.96 3.70 11.28
N ILE A 86 21.46 2.78 12.11
CA ILE A 86 20.72 2.07 13.15
C ILE A 86 20.32 3.03 14.27
N LYS A 87 19.06 3.49 14.25
CA LYS A 87 18.43 4.27 15.33
C LYS A 87 17.42 3.41 16.07
N THR A 88 17.67 3.16 17.35
CA THR A 88 16.73 2.45 18.23
C THR A 88 15.68 3.41 18.76
N ARG A 89 14.40 3.15 18.47
CA ARG A 89 13.28 3.72 19.24
C ARG A 89 12.19 2.66 19.42
N SER A 90 11.45 2.77 20.51
CA SER A 90 10.53 1.73 20.94
C SER A 90 9.20 1.75 20.16
N VAL A 91 9.01 0.82 19.22
CA VAL A 91 7.66 0.53 18.69
C VAL A 91 6.90 -0.30 19.72
N GLY A 92 5.76 0.20 20.17
CA GLY A 92 4.86 -0.50 21.07
C GLY A 92 3.87 -1.38 20.29
N TYR A 93 3.39 -2.43 20.96
CA TYR A 93 2.16 -3.20 20.66
C TYR A 93 2.26 -4.51 19.87
N ILE A 94 3.36 -5.25 19.94
CA ILE A 94 3.31 -6.70 19.71
C ILE A 94 3.50 -7.38 21.07
N THR A 95 2.62 -8.33 21.39
CA THR A 95 2.33 -8.76 22.77
C THR A 95 3.32 -9.80 23.27
N ASP A 96 3.57 -9.78 24.58
CA ASP A 96 4.36 -10.79 25.32
C ASP A 96 3.85 -12.22 25.04
N THR A 97 2.60 -12.36 24.59
CA THR A 97 1.97 -13.62 24.18
C THR A 97 2.79 -14.40 23.15
N LEU A 98 3.35 -13.74 22.12
CA LEU A 98 4.12 -14.44 21.09
C LEU A 98 5.44 -14.98 21.63
N ALA A 99 6.16 -14.18 22.43
CA ALA A 99 7.39 -14.61 23.06
C ALA A 99 7.13 -15.77 24.06
N GLN A 100 6.03 -15.69 24.82
CA GLN A 100 5.60 -16.79 25.69
C GLN A 100 5.26 -18.06 24.90
N GLU A 101 4.66 -17.94 23.72
CA GLU A 101 4.39 -19.10 22.85
C GLU A 101 5.67 -19.74 22.31
N LEU A 102 6.64 -18.94 21.83
CA LEU A 102 7.94 -19.48 21.43
C LEU A 102 8.65 -20.16 22.60
N ASN A 103 8.65 -19.56 23.79
CA ASN A 103 9.24 -20.17 24.99
C ASN A 103 8.55 -21.47 25.42
N ARG A 104 7.25 -21.64 25.11
CA ARG A 104 6.56 -22.93 25.33
C ARG A 104 6.94 -23.98 24.28
N ILE A 105 7.22 -23.55 23.05
CA ILE A 105 7.66 -24.43 21.96
C ILE A 105 9.10 -24.90 22.23
N ASP A 106 9.97 -23.96 22.60
CA ASP A 106 11.36 -24.17 22.97
C ASP A 106 11.67 -23.54 24.34
N PRO A 107 11.62 -24.33 25.42
CA PRO A 107 12.02 -23.87 26.76
C PRO A 107 13.50 -23.50 26.88
N GLU A 108 14.34 -23.95 25.93
CA GLU A 108 15.77 -23.65 25.87
C GLU A 108 16.06 -22.41 25.01
N LEU A 109 15.04 -21.59 24.73
CA LEU A 109 15.19 -20.33 23.99
C LEU A 109 16.18 -19.42 24.74
N GLN A 110 17.26 -19.04 24.05
CA GLN A 110 18.29 -18.16 24.59
C GLN A 110 18.50 -16.95 23.70
N LEU A 111 18.89 -15.84 24.30
CA LEU A 111 19.20 -14.60 23.61
C LEU A 111 20.60 -14.15 24.01
N PHE A 112 21.44 -13.84 23.03
CA PHE A 112 22.81 -13.41 23.23
C PHE A 112 23.09 -12.08 22.53
N TYR A 113 24.08 -11.33 23.02
CA TYR A 113 24.52 -10.08 22.40
C TYR A 113 26.00 -9.80 22.69
N TYR A 114 26.63 -8.97 21.84
CA TYR A 114 27.94 -8.40 22.11
C TYR A 114 27.80 -7.05 22.81
N PRO A 115 28.33 -6.85 24.03
CA PRO A 115 28.17 -5.60 24.78
C PRO A 115 28.70 -4.35 24.08
N ASN A 116 29.70 -4.52 23.21
CA ASN A 116 30.27 -3.46 22.39
C ASN A 116 31.03 -4.05 21.19
N VAL A 117 31.43 -3.18 20.25
CA VAL A 117 32.13 -3.54 19.00
C VAL A 117 33.43 -4.31 19.23
N ARG A 118 34.13 -4.07 20.36
CA ARG A 118 35.41 -4.71 20.68
C ARG A 118 35.25 -6.02 21.47
N SER A 119 34.05 -6.34 21.92
CA SER A 119 33.82 -7.56 22.70
C SER A 119 34.05 -8.79 21.82
N LYS A 120 34.87 -9.71 22.31
CA LYS A 120 35.09 -11.01 21.66
C LYS A 120 34.12 -12.08 22.14
N HIS A 121 33.45 -11.84 23.27
CA HIS A 121 32.57 -12.81 23.91
C HIS A 121 31.13 -12.32 23.88
N LEU A 122 30.22 -13.25 23.61
CA LEU A 122 28.79 -13.06 23.80
C LEU A 122 28.46 -13.04 25.28
N LYS A 123 27.44 -12.27 25.62
CA LYS A 123 26.74 -12.36 26.89
C LYS A 123 25.33 -12.83 26.64
N GLU A 124 24.85 -13.73 27.49
CA GLU A 124 23.42 -14.04 27.54
C GLU A 124 22.66 -12.82 28.06
N ALA A 125 21.53 -12.51 27.42
CA ALA A 125 20.64 -11.46 27.85
C ALA A 125 19.83 -11.93 29.06
N SER A 126 19.51 -11.02 29.98
CA SER A 126 18.64 -11.32 31.12
C SER A 126 17.24 -11.73 30.65
N ASP A 127 16.49 -12.45 31.50
CA ASP A 127 15.15 -12.91 31.13
C ASP A 127 14.17 -11.76 30.81
N GLU A 128 14.33 -10.60 31.47
CA GLU A 128 13.61 -9.37 31.12
C GLU A 128 13.85 -8.93 29.66
N VAL A 129 15.05 -9.20 29.14
CA VAL A 129 15.43 -8.93 27.75
C VAL A 129 15.11 -10.12 26.85
N LYS A 130 15.00 -11.36 27.36
CA LYS A 130 14.54 -12.51 26.55
C LYS A 130 13.09 -12.35 26.11
N PHE A 131 12.21 -11.80 26.95
CA PHE A 131 10.84 -11.43 26.54
C PHE A 131 10.75 -10.08 25.81
N SER A 132 11.89 -9.55 25.35
CA SER A 132 11.91 -8.30 24.60
C SER A 132 11.38 -8.46 23.17
N LYS A 133 11.35 -7.32 22.49
CA LYS A 133 10.87 -7.17 21.11
C LYS A 133 11.58 -8.07 20.10
N PHE A 134 12.83 -8.47 20.35
CA PHE A 134 13.59 -9.30 19.40
C PHE A 134 12.98 -10.68 19.21
N VAL A 135 12.56 -11.33 20.32
CA VAL A 135 11.89 -12.65 20.25
C VAL A 135 10.50 -12.51 19.65
N VAL A 136 9.81 -11.41 19.93
CA VAL A 136 8.51 -11.11 19.34
C VAL A 136 8.60 -10.95 17.82
N ILE A 137 9.62 -10.24 17.32
CA ILE A 137 9.88 -10.10 15.88
C ILE A 137 10.11 -11.47 15.24
N LEU A 138 10.97 -12.30 15.83
CA LEU A 138 11.20 -13.66 15.35
C LEU A 138 9.89 -14.46 15.31
N ALA A 139 9.08 -14.38 16.38
CA ALA A 139 7.80 -15.05 16.47
C ALA A 139 6.81 -14.62 15.37
N VAL A 140 6.76 -13.32 15.04
CA VAL A 140 5.93 -12.80 13.94
C VAL A 140 6.32 -13.44 12.62
N THR A 141 7.62 -13.66 12.38
CA THR A 141 8.06 -14.30 11.12
C THR A 141 7.73 -15.77 11.03
N PHE A 142 7.68 -16.45 12.17
CA PHE A 142 7.28 -17.84 12.21
C PHE A 142 5.75 -18.00 12.22
N ALA A 143 5.01 -17.04 12.77
CA ALA A 143 3.56 -17.12 12.82
C ALA A 143 2.99 -16.97 11.40
N SER A 144 2.41 -18.03 10.85
CA SER A 144 1.58 -17.95 9.65
C SER A 144 0.27 -18.67 9.92
N LYS A 145 -0.78 -17.88 10.11
CA LYS A 145 -2.09 -18.41 10.44
C LYS A 145 -3.19 -17.59 9.81
N PHE A 146 -4.02 -18.27 9.03
CA PHE A 146 -5.23 -17.70 8.48
C PHE A 146 -6.36 -17.68 9.52
N TYR A 147 -6.85 -16.48 9.81
CA TYR A 147 -8.03 -16.21 10.63
C TYR A 147 -9.22 -15.90 9.72
N ASN A 148 -10.36 -16.51 9.98
CA ASN A 148 -11.63 -16.20 9.33
C ASN A 148 -12.59 -15.55 10.34
N VAL A 149 -13.82 -15.30 9.93
CA VAL A 149 -14.82 -14.68 10.81
C VAL A 149 -15.19 -15.56 12.01
N THR A 150 -15.04 -16.88 11.92
CA THR A 150 -15.44 -17.81 13.00
C THR A 150 -14.37 -17.98 14.06
N ASN A 151 -13.08 -17.89 13.70
CA ASN A 151 -11.95 -18.00 14.63
C ASN A 151 -11.26 -16.66 14.91
N SER A 152 -11.84 -15.54 14.50
CA SER A 152 -11.25 -14.21 14.67
C SER A 152 -10.97 -13.85 16.13
N ASN A 153 -11.68 -14.46 17.08
CA ASN A 153 -11.46 -14.21 18.50
C ASN A 153 -10.06 -14.66 18.96
N GLU A 154 -9.46 -15.64 18.28
CA GLU A 154 -8.10 -16.08 18.54
C GLU A 154 -7.06 -15.02 18.12
N MET A 155 -7.46 -13.98 17.39
CA MET A 155 -6.58 -12.90 16.93
C MET A 155 -6.39 -11.78 17.98
N TYR A 156 -7.37 -11.60 18.89
CA TYR A 156 -7.34 -10.53 19.91
C TYR A 156 -6.09 -10.50 20.78
N PRO A 157 -5.50 -11.63 21.21
CA PRO A 157 -4.27 -11.61 22.00
C PRO A 157 -3.06 -11.03 21.27
N TYR A 158 -3.12 -10.96 19.94
CA TYR A 158 -1.99 -10.53 19.10
C TYR A 158 -2.23 -9.15 18.48
N PHE A 159 -3.46 -8.81 18.11
CA PHE A 159 -3.77 -7.58 17.38
C PHE A 159 -4.87 -6.76 18.04
N LYS A 160 -4.55 -5.52 18.41
CA LYS A 160 -5.56 -4.53 18.83
C LYS A 160 -6.55 -4.17 17.72
N LEU A 161 -6.12 -4.31 16.46
CA LEU A 161 -6.91 -4.00 15.26
C LEU A 161 -7.78 -5.17 14.79
N THR A 162 -8.11 -6.10 15.69
CA THR A 162 -8.80 -7.34 15.32
C THR A 162 -10.14 -7.03 14.65
N SER A 163 -10.91 -6.09 15.20
CA SER A 163 -12.20 -5.69 14.64
C SER A 163 -12.08 -5.08 13.24
N GLU A 164 -11.05 -4.27 12.99
CA GLU A 164 -10.80 -3.63 11.70
C GLU A 164 -10.34 -4.63 10.64
N LEU A 165 -9.46 -5.58 11.01
CA LEU A 165 -9.05 -6.69 10.14
C LEU A 165 -10.24 -7.54 9.71
N ILE A 166 -11.14 -7.86 10.63
CA ILE A 166 -12.37 -8.61 10.32
C ILE A 166 -13.34 -7.77 9.49
N GLY A 167 -13.45 -6.47 9.76
CA GLY A 167 -14.20 -5.55 8.93
C GLY A 167 -13.67 -5.51 7.49
N PHE A 168 -12.34 -5.48 7.31
CA PHE A 168 -11.68 -5.54 6.01
C PHE A 168 -11.93 -6.88 5.30
N LEU A 169 -11.78 -8.00 6.01
CA LEU A 169 -12.08 -9.33 5.49
C LEU A 169 -13.51 -9.42 4.96
N ARG A 170 -14.50 -8.93 5.72
CA ARG A 170 -15.93 -8.94 5.34
C ARG A 170 -16.25 -8.09 4.12
N ARG A 171 -15.56 -6.95 3.93
CA ARG A 171 -15.78 -6.06 2.79
C ARG A 171 -15.04 -6.48 1.53
N THR A 172 -14.05 -7.36 1.66
CA THR A 172 -13.25 -7.82 0.52
C THR A 172 -13.96 -8.96 -0.18
N ALA A 173 -14.46 -8.69 -1.40
CA ALA A 173 -15.27 -9.66 -2.13
C ALA A 173 -14.51 -10.97 -2.39
N GLY A 174 -15.14 -12.09 -2.00
CA GLY A 174 -14.59 -13.43 -2.13
C GLY A 174 -13.52 -13.82 -1.12
N ALA A 175 -13.14 -12.94 -0.18
CA ALA A 175 -12.18 -13.28 0.86
C ALA A 175 -12.81 -14.18 1.94
N VAL A 176 -12.05 -15.17 2.42
CA VAL A 176 -12.51 -16.14 3.43
C VAL A 176 -11.68 -16.13 4.70
N ALA A 177 -10.40 -15.76 4.61
CA ALA A 177 -9.52 -15.68 5.76
C ALA A 177 -8.39 -14.67 5.51
N ILE A 178 -7.75 -14.22 6.59
CA ILE A 178 -6.65 -13.25 6.59
C ILE A 178 -5.53 -13.76 7.50
N ASP A 179 -4.29 -13.69 7.03
CA ASP A 179 -3.10 -13.92 7.83
C ASP A 179 -2.47 -12.56 8.16
N PRO A 180 -2.65 -12.06 9.40
CA PRO A 180 -2.20 -10.73 9.77
C PRO A 180 -0.70 -10.60 10.01
N PHE A 181 0.00 -11.72 10.21
CA PHE A 181 1.45 -11.73 10.44
C PHE A 181 2.21 -11.61 9.11
N SER A 182 1.78 -12.38 8.11
CA SER A 182 2.37 -12.38 6.76
C SER A 182 1.66 -11.42 5.78
N GLN A 183 0.58 -10.77 6.21
CA GLN A 183 -0.24 -9.84 5.43
C GLN A 183 -0.83 -10.42 4.15
N TYR A 184 -1.22 -11.70 4.20
CA TYR A 184 -1.97 -12.35 3.14
C TYR A 184 -3.46 -12.41 3.44
N ILE A 185 -4.26 -12.46 2.40
CA ILE A 185 -5.68 -12.75 2.45
C ILE A 185 -5.98 -13.90 1.50
N LYS A 186 -6.73 -14.88 2.00
CA LYS A 186 -7.13 -16.08 1.26
C LYS A 186 -8.54 -15.91 0.72
N PHE A 187 -8.75 -16.31 -0.52
CA PHE A 187 -10.04 -16.22 -1.21
C PHE A 187 -10.76 -17.58 -1.30
N GLN A 188 -12.05 -17.55 -1.62
CA GLN A 188 -12.90 -18.74 -1.77
C GLN A 188 -12.37 -19.74 -2.82
N ASP A 189 -11.71 -19.23 -3.86
CA ASP A 189 -11.07 -20.05 -4.91
C ASP A 189 -9.69 -20.61 -4.48
N GLY A 190 -9.28 -20.39 -3.23
CA GLY A 190 -8.01 -20.86 -2.68
C GLY A 190 -6.82 -19.97 -2.99
N SER A 191 -6.95 -18.99 -3.89
CA SER A 191 -5.85 -18.07 -4.20
C SER A 191 -5.54 -17.14 -3.02
N LEU A 192 -4.31 -16.63 -3.02
CA LEU A 192 -3.83 -15.66 -2.04
C LEU A 192 -3.69 -14.29 -2.69
N GLY A 193 -3.97 -13.24 -1.93
CA GLY A 193 -3.57 -11.88 -2.26
C GLY A 193 -2.83 -11.27 -1.09
N LYS A 194 -1.92 -10.32 -1.35
CA LYS A 194 -1.36 -9.50 -0.28
C LYS A 194 -2.27 -8.32 0.02
N TYR A 195 -2.19 -7.83 1.25
CA TYR A 195 -2.76 -6.54 1.64
C TYR A 195 -1.74 -5.71 2.42
N SER A 196 -2.06 -4.45 2.68
CA SER A 196 -1.24 -3.59 3.54
C SER A 196 -2.07 -2.74 4.46
N ILE A 197 -1.48 -2.38 5.60
CA ILE A 197 -2.10 -1.55 6.64
C ILE A 197 -1.44 -0.18 6.60
N THR A 198 -2.23 0.87 6.38
CA THR A 198 -1.77 2.26 6.47
C THR A 198 -2.37 2.91 7.70
N PHE A 199 -1.52 3.43 8.58
CA PHE A 199 -1.93 4.19 9.75
C PHE A 199 -1.93 5.68 9.43
N TYR A 200 -3.09 6.32 9.58
CA TYR A 200 -3.16 7.78 9.50
C TYR A 200 -3.06 8.36 10.91
N ALA A 201 -2.11 9.29 11.09
CA ALA A 201 -2.06 10.14 12.26
C ALA A 201 -3.16 11.21 12.11
N ASP A 202 -4.39 10.85 12.47
CA ASP A 202 -5.44 11.85 12.60
C ASP A 202 -5.20 12.66 13.88
N SER A 203 -5.38 13.97 13.79
CA SER A 203 -5.03 14.90 14.85
C SER A 203 -5.67 14.51 16.18
N TYR A 204 -4.80 14.27 17.15
CA TYR A 204 -5.00 14.21 18.59
C TYR A 204 -5.48 12.92 19.30
N TYR A 205 -6.42 12.08 18.84
CA TYR A 205 -6.84 10.93 19.70
C TYR A 205 -7.26 9.60 19.02
N SER A 206 -7.19 9.44 17.70
CA SER A 206 -7.52 8.14 17.08
C SER A 206 -6.66 7.82 15.86
N ARG A 207 -5.84 6.76 15.94
CA ARG A 207 -5.21 6.18 14.74
C ARG A 207 -6.25 5.38 13.99
N ARG A 208 -6.64 5.82 12.78
CA ARG A 208 -7.44 5.00 11.86
C ARG A 208 -6.50 4.16 11.00
N ALA A 209 -6.68 2.85 11.02
CA ALA A 209 -6.00 1.92 10.13
C ALA A 209 -6.84 1.70 8.86
N THR A 210 -6.23 1.85 7.69
CA THR A 210 -6.85 1.51 6.40
C THR A 210 -6.15 0.30 5.80
N PHE A 211 -6.93 -0.63 5.25
CA PHE A 211 -6.46 -1.89 4.71
C PHE A 211 -6.70 -1.89 3.19
N VAL A 212 -5.67 -2.21 2.42
CA VAL A 212 -5.70 -2.16 0.94
C VAL A 212 -5.08 -3.43 0.36
N LEU A 213 -5.73 -4.07 -0.62
CA LEU A 213 -5.17 -5.20 -1.37
C LEU A 213 -4.03 -4.74 -2.31
N THR A 214 -2.90 -5.45 -2.31
CA THR A 214 -1.67 -5.01 -2.99
C THR A 214 -1.24 -5.90 -4.16
N GLU A 215 -1.53 -7.21 -4.16
CA GLU A 215 -0.99 -8.14 -5.18
C GLU A 215 -2.00 -9.07 -5.87
N ARG A 216 -3.28 -9.05 -5.48
CA ARG A 216 -4.29 -9.65 -6.37
C ARG A 216 -4.59 -8.62 -7.43
N ASN A 217 -4.26 -8.90 -8.69
CA ASN A 217 -4.55 -8.08 -9.86
C ASN A 217 -5.88 -7.32 -9.63
N PRO A 218 -5.82 -6.02 -9.27
CA PRO A 218 -7.00 -5.26 -8.85
C PRO A 218 -7.92 -4.95 -10.04
N TYR A 219 -7.54 -5.37 -11.25
CA TYR A 219 -8.15 -4.96 -12.51
C TYR A 219 -9.48 -5.66 -12.82
N ARG A 220 -9.96 -6.58 -11.95
CA ARG A 220 -11.22 -7.33 -12.17
C ARG A 220 -12.43 -6.90 -11.33
N GLN A 221 -12.33 -5.87 -10.48
CA GLN A 221 -13.49 -5.39 -9.71
C GLN A 221 -13.92 -3.98 -10.13
N GLN A 222 -15.22 -3.83 -10.33
CA GLN A 222 -15.89 -2.58 -10.72
C GLN A 222 -15.48 -1.43 -9.77
N GLY A 223 -14.88 -0.38 -10.33
CA GLY A 223 -14.58 0.86 -9.61
C GLY A 223 -13.11 1.05 -9.23
N ARG A 224 -12.19 0.99 -10.20
CA ARG A 224 -10.80 1.44 -10.03
C ARG A 224 -10.80 2.88 -9.50
N GLN A 225 -10.17 3.10 -8.35
CA GLN A 225 -9.76 4.44 -7.94
C GLN A 225 -8.44 4.78 -8.64
N TRP A 226 -8.32 6.02 -9.11
CA TRP A 226 -7.07 6.50 -9.67
C TRP A 226 -5.96 6.49 -8.62
N ILE A 227 -4.75 6.08 -9.02
CA ILE A 227 -3.59 6.12 -8.11
C ILE A 227 -3.28 7.55 -7.68
N SER A 228 -2.80 7.72 -6.45
CA SER A 228 -2.33 9.01 -5.96
C SER A 228 -1.05 9.44 -6.69
N LEU A 229 -0.75 10.74 -6.73
CA LEU A 229 0.50 11.23 -7.33
C LEU A 229 1.75 10.66 -6.64
N THR A 230 1.71 10.49 -5.31
CA THR A 230 2.80 9.83 -4.56
C THR A 230 3.00 8.39 -5.02
N ARG A 231 1.90 7.63 -5.21
CA ARG A 231 2.00 6.25 -5.70
C ARG A 231 2.47 6.20 -7.16
N TYR A 232 2.02 7.13 -7.99
CA TYR A 232 2.50 7.29 -9.36
C TYR A 232 4.01 7.48 -9.41
N GLN A 233 4.55 8.44 -8.65
CA GLN A 233 5.98 8.73 -8.62
C GLN A 233 6.82 7.53 -8.14
N ALA A 234 6.27 6.72 -7.23
CA ALA A 234 6.93 5.51 -6.77
C ALA A 234 6.92 4.39 -7.84
N LEU A 235 5.87 4.31 -8.67
CA LEU A 235 5.74 3.30 -9.72
C LEU A 235 6.53 3.66 -10.99
N TYR A 236 6.61 4.95 -11.31
CA TYR A 236 7.24 5.46 -12.52
C TYR A 236 8.37 6.44 -12.17
N PRO A 237 9.46 5.97 -11.55
CA PRO A 237 10.58 6.85 -11.18
C PRO A 237 11.23 7.41 -12.45
N GLY A 238 11.20 8.74 -12.59
CA GLY A 238 11.67 9.45 -13.79
C GLY A 238 10.55 10.06 -14.63
N ASP A 239 9.30 9.65 -14.40
CA ASP A 239 8.15 10.23 -15.05
C ASP A 239 7.58 11.41 -14.22
N PHE A 240 7.95 12.63 -14.60
CA PHE A 240 7.60 13.86 -13.90
C PHE A 240 6.22 14.40 -14.30
N ILE A 241 5.15 13.87 -13.70
CA ILE A 241 3.76 14.30 -13.93
C ILE A 241 3.35 15.57 -13.14
N MET A 242 4.12 16.64 -13.28
CA MET A 242 3.87 17.93 -12.59
C MET A 242 3.44 19.03 -13.57
N TYR A 243 2.39 18.77 -14.33
CA TYR A 243 1.81 19.77 -15.23
C TYR A 243 1.25 20.97 -14.46
N PRO A 244 1.65 22.21 -14.82
CA PRO A 244 1.10 23.41 -14.21
C PRO A 244 -0.38 23.55 -14.60
N LYS A 245 -1.16 24.22 -13.73
CA LYS A 245 -2.54 24.56 -14.08
C LYS A 245 -2.54 25.53 -15.27
N PRO A 246 -3.34 25.30 -16.31
CA PRO A 246 -3.49 26.26 -17.39
C PRO A 246 -3.92 27.64 -16.88
N ASP A 247 -3.35 28.68 -17.47
CA ASP A 247 -3.71 30.08 -17.23
C ASP A 247 -4.39 30.63 -18.49
N TYR A 248 -5.72 30.66 -18.47
CA TYR A 248 -6.54 31.02 -19.62
C TYR A 248 -6.73 32.53 -19.83
N ARG A 249 -6.06 33.37 -19.04
CA ARG A 249 -6.11 34.81 -19.23
C ARG A 249 -5.46 35.18 -20.56
N VAL A 250 -6.16 36.02 -21.34
CA VAL A 250 -5.61 36.64 -22.55
C VAL A 250 -4.53 37.65 -22.15
N GLU A 251 -4.85 38.53 -21.20
CA GLU A 251 -3.95 39.54 -20.63
C GLU A 251 -3.48 39.12 -19.24
N LYS A 252 -2.16 39.09 -18.99
CA LYS A 252 -1.59 38.60 -17.73
C LYS A 252 -1.87 39.53 -16.55
N GLU A 253 -2.24 40.76 -16.85
CA GLU A 253 -2.60 41.86 -15.97
C GLU A 253 -4.08 41.84 -15.60
N THR A 254 -4.81 40.77 -15.92
CA THR A 254 -6.21 40.59 -15.52
C THR A 254 -6.37 39.58 -14.39
N CYS A 255 -7.43 39.74 -13.61
CA CYS A 255 -7.81 38.82 -12.55
C CYS A 255 -8.22 37.45 -13.13
N LYS A 256 -7.67 36.36 -12.59
CA LYS A 256 -8.00 34.98 -13.02
C LYS A 256 -9.45 34.58 -12.79
N TRP A 257 -10.17 35.29 -11.93
CA TRP A 257 -11.58 35.00 -11.61
C TRP A 257 -12.56 35.89 -12.39
N CYS A 258 -12.38 37.21 -12.37
CA CYS A 258 -13.35 38.15 -12.93
C CYS A 258 -12.88 38.88 -14.19
N GLY A 259 -11.62 38.73 -14.60
CA GLY A 259 -11.08 39.38 -15.80
C GLY A 259 -10.79 40.88 -15.68
N ILE A 260 -11.12 41.52 -14.55
CA ILE A 260 -10.80 42.94 -14.32
C ILE A 260 -9.28 43.14 -14.25
N LYS A 261 -8.79 44.24 -14.83
CA LYS A 261 -7.39 44.64 -14.77
C LYS A 261 -6.93 44.84 -13.33
N ILE A 262 -5.78 44.27 -12.96
CA ILE A 262 -5.21 44.36 -11.62
C ILE A 262 -4.25 45.54 -11.53
N SER A 263 -4.15 46.13 -10.34
CA SER A 263 -3.18 47.19 -10.05
C SER A 263 -1.75 46.63 -10.01
N GLU A 264 -0.76 47.50 -10.21
CA GLU A 264 0.65 47.12 -10.13
C GLU A 264 0.98 46.51 -8.76
N GLY A 265 1.58 45.30 -8.77
CA GLY A 265 1.99 44.56 -7.58
C GLY A 265 1.15 43.31 -7.28
N GLU A 266 -0.12 43.26 -7.67
CA GLU A 266 -0.94 42.05 -7.57
C GLU A 266 -0.70 41.15 -8.77
N LYS A 267 -0.33 39.88 -8.55
CA LYS A 267 0.10 39.00 -9.67
C LYS A 267 -1.04 38.29 -10.40
N HIS A 268 -2.18 38.05 -9.75
CA HIS A 268 -3.19 37.10 -10.27
C HIS A 268 -4.66 37.42 -9.98
N TYR A 269 -4.98 38.23 -8.97
CA TYR A 269 -6.34 38.47 -8.51
C TYR A 269 -6.48 39.93 -8.08
N CYS A 270 -7.63 40.55 -8.33
CA CYS A 270 -7.91 41.94 -7.95
C CYS A 270 -8.43 42.10 -6.52
N THR A 271 -8.86 41.02 -5.89
CA THR A 271 -9.36 40.98 -4.50
C THR A 271 -9.15 39.61 -3.88
N ASP A 272 -9.12 39.54 -2.55
CA ASP A 272 -9.08 38.26 -1.81
C ASP A 272 -10.31 37.40 -2.07
N SER A 273 -11.48 38.00 -2.31
CA SER A 273 -12.70 37.27 -2.68
C SER A 273 -12.54 36.54 -4.01
N CYS A 274 -11.97 37.19 -5.03
CA CYS A 274 -11.66 36.56 -6.32
C CYS A 274 -10.65 35.41 -6.17
N LYS A 275 -9.62 35.60 -5.35
CA LYS A 275 -8.65 34.55 -5.02
C LYS A 275 -9.33 33.36 -4.34
N TYR A 276 -10.17 33.62 -3.34
CA TYR A 276 -10.92 32.58 -2.62
C TYR A 276 -11.84 31.80 -3.56
N ASN A 277 -12.63 32.48 -4.39
CA ASN A 277 -13.55 31.82 -5.33
C ASN A 277 -12.81 30.98 -6.38
N PHE A 278 -11.71 31.50 -6.93
CA PHE A 278 -10.88 30.75 -7.86
C PHE A 278 -10.26 29.51 -7.21
N LEU A 279 -9.69 29.65 -6.00
CA LEU A 279 -9.12 28.53 -5.27
C LEU A 279 -10.20 27.52 -4.86
N LYS A 280 -11.36 27.97 -4.38
CA LYS A 280 -12.51 27.11 -4.05
C LYS A 280 -12.94 26.28 -5.26
N ALA A 281 -13.03 26.91 -6.43
CA ALA A 281 -13.38 26.21 -7.67
C ALA A 281 -12.31 25.20 -8.09
N THR A 282 -11.02 25.55 -7.97
CA THR A 282 -9.91 24.78 -8.56
C THR A 282 -9.18 23.80 -7.62
N THR A 283 -9.36 23.92 -6.30
CA THR A 283 -8.50 23.23 -5.32
C THR A 283 -9.20 22.09 -4.57
N ILE A 284 -10.52 22.14 -4.38
CA ILE A 284 -11.19 21.36 -3.33
C ILE A 284 -11.10 19.83 -3.48
N ASP A 285 -10.90 19.25 -4.66
CA ASP A 285 -10.80 17.77 -4.79
C ASP A 285 -9.85 17.28 -5.90
N LYS A 286 -9.08 18.17 -6.51
CA LYS A 286 -8.51 17.90 -7.85
C LYS A 286 -7.01 18.15 -7.99
N GLY A 287 -6.43 19.08 -7.23
CA GLY A 287 -5.03 19.53 -7.45
C GLY A 287 -3.95 18.44 -7.32
N SER A 288 -4.26 17.34 -6.65
CA SER A 288 -3.29 16.32 -6.20
C SER A 288 -3.54 14.92 -6.80
N SER A 289 -4.43 14.80 -7.78
CA SER A 289 -4.75 13.50 -8.40
C SER A 289 -4.16 13.37 -9.80
N LEU A 290 -3.76 12.14 -10.16
CA LEU A 290 -3.26 11.81 -11.49
C LEU A 290 -4.19 12.30 -12.62
N PRO A 291 -5.52 12.07 -12.55
CA PRO A 291 -6.43 12.54 -13.60
C PRO A 291 -6.36 14.03 -13.84
N TYR A 292 -6.31 14.83 -12.77
CA TYR A 292 -6.25 16.28 -12.91
C TYR A 292 -4.97 16.75 -13.59
N LYS A 293 -3.83 16.08 -13.34
CA LYS A 293 -2.57 16.39 -14.03
C LYS A 293 -2.66 16.08 -15.52
N ILE A 294 -3.31 15.00 -15.90
CA ILE A 294 -3.59 14.67 -17.30
C ILE A 294 -4.52 15.72 -17.93
N LEU A 295 -5.58 16.14 -17.22
CA LEU A 295 -6.46 17.22 -17.70
C LEU A 295 -5.70 18.55 -17.87
N CYS A 296 -4.77 18.88 -16.98
CA CYS A 296 -3.92 20.07 -17.10
C CYS A 296 -2.97 19.97 -18.30
N ARG A 297 -2.31 18.82 -18.50
CA ARG A 297 -1.47 18.55 -19.68
C ARG A 297 -2.23 18.79 -20.98
N ASP A 298 -3.44 18.25 -21.05
CA ASP A 298 -4.29 18.31 -22.23
C ASP A 298 -5.12 19.60 -22.32
N ASN A 299 -4.83 20.59 -21.47
CA ASN A 299 -5.47 21.89 -21.43
C ASN A 299 -7.01 21.81 -21.38
N PHE A 300 -7.55 20.84 -20.63
CA PHE A 300 -8.98 20.52 -20.56
C PHE A 300 -9.65 20.38 -21.94
N THR A 301 -8.92 19.87 -22.93
CA THR A 301 -9.40 19.69 -24.30
C THR A 301 -9.51 18.20 -24.60
N CYS A 302 -10.64 17.77 -25.17
CA CYS A 302 -10.80 16.39 -25.60
C CYS A 302 -9.79 16.08 -26.71
N GLN A 303 -8.88 15.14 -26.50
CA GLN A 303 -7.83 14.82 -27.48
C GLN A 303 -8.35 14.01 -28.70
N LYS A 304 -9.66 13.66 -28.71
CA LYS A 304 -10.30 12.97 -29.84
C LYS A 304 -11.11 13.89 -30.74
N CYS A 305 -11.86 14.82 -30.17
CA CYS A 305 -12.76 15.71 -30.92
C CYS A 305 -12.47 17.21 -30.71
N TYR A 306 -11.44 17.54 -29.95
CA TYR A 306 -10.99 18.90 -29.66
C TYR A 306 -12.03 19.81 -28.96
N LYS A 307 -13.12 19.23 -28.44
CA LYS A 307 -14.11 19.95 -27.62
C LYS A 307 -13.42 20.53 -26.39
N ASP A 308 -13.66 21.81 -26.14
CA ASP A 308 -13.26 22.50 -24.91
C ASP A 308 -14.14 22.02 -23.74
N LEU A 309 -13.48 21.53 -22.70
CA LEU A 309 -14.12 20.94 -21.52
C LEU A 309 -13.93 21.80 -20.27
N ALA A 310 -13.15 22.89 -20.35
CA ALA A 310 -13.00 23.77 -19.21
C ALA A 310 -14.31 24.51 -18.91
N MET A 311 -14.51 24.86 -17.65
CA MET A 311 -15.67 25.63 -17.21
C MET A 311 -15.45 27.12 -17.50
N ILE A 312 -16.52 27.79 -17.89
CA ILE A 312 -16.62 29.25 -17.92
C ILE A 312 -17.44 29.66 -16.68
N ASN A 313 -16.91 30.56 -15.86
CA ASN A 313 -17.61 31.03 -14.66
C ASN A 313 -18.60 32.17 -14.98
N GLU A 314 -19.25 32.72 -13.95
CA GLU A 314 -20.25 33.78 -14.07
C GLU A 314 -19.71 35.10 -14.64
N HIS A 315 -18.39 35.28 -14.67
CA HIS A 315 -17.73 36.46 -15.23
C HIS A 315 -17.24 36.25 -16.67
N GLY A 316 -17.60 35.12 -17.31
CA GLY A 316 -17.11 34.79 -18.64
C GLY A 316 -15.65 34.30 -18.66
N MET A 317 -15.03 34.09 -17.49
CA MET A 317 -13.65 33.64 -17.41
C MET A 317 -13.56 32.12 -17.48
N LYS A 318 -12.68 31.63 -18.36
CA LYS A 318 -12.35 30.20 -18.44
C LYS A 318 -11.46 29.81 -17.26
N ILE A 319 -11.82 28.75 -16.55
CA ILE A 319 -11.10 28.27 -15.37
C ILE A 319 -10.69 26.79 -15.51
N PRO A 320 -9.55 26.35 -14.93
CA PRO A 320 -8.99 25.01 -15.14
C PRO A 320 -9.68 23.94 -14.29
N ILE A 321 -10.98 23.78 -14.51
CA ILE A 321 -11.81 22.68 -14.04
C ILE A 321 -12.77 22.25 -15.14
N SER A 322 -13.15 20.97 -15.14
CA SER A 322 -14.15 20.49 -16.09
C SER A 322 -15.52 21.07 -15.79
N LYS A 323 -16.25 21.44 -16.84
CA LYS A 323 -17.71 21.63 -16.77
C LYS A 323 -18.41 20.34 -16.35
N LYS A 324 -19.65 20.47 -15.86
CA LYS A 324 -20.55 19.33 -15.67
C LYS A 324 -21.00 18.83 -17.04
N ALA A 325 -21.27 17.53 -17.12
CA ALA A 325 -21.87 16.94 -18.30
C ALA A 325 -23.29 17.47 -18.53
N ASP A 326 -23.72 17.51 -19.78
CA ASP A 326 -25.03 18.05 -20.17
C ASP A 326 -26.18 17.14 -19.73
N SER A 327 -25.89 15.89 -19.35
CA SER A 327 -26.90 14.92 -18.89
C SER A 327 -26.43 14.20 -17.62
N PRO A 328 -27.34 13.90 -16.68
CA PRO A 328 -27.01 13.13 -15.50
C PRO A 328 -26.72 11.66 -15.86
N ASP A 329 -25.99 10.97 -14.98
CA ASP A 329 -25.87 9.52 -15.06
C ASP A 329 -27.18 8.82 -14.67
N LYS A 330 -27.20 7.48 -14.76
CA LYS A 330 -28.34 6.63 -14.41
C LYS A 330 -28.89 6.81 -12.98
N ASN A 331 -28.12 7.45 -12.09
CA ASN A 331 -28.50 7.73 -10.71
C ASN A 331 -28.88 9.21 -10.50
N GLY A 332 -29.10 9.97 -11.58
CA GLY A 332 -29.43 11.40 -11.51
C GLY A 332 -28.23 12.31 -11.19
N ARG A 333 -26.99 11.80 -11.21
CA ARG A 333 -25.80 12.58 -10.82
C ARG A 333 -25.13 13.20 -12.05
N TYR A 334 -24.91 14.52 -12.00
CA TYR A 334 -24.12 15.23 -13.00
C TYR A 334 -22.63 15.00 -12.76
N ARG A 335 -22.00 14.26 -13.66
CA ARG A 335 -20.56 13.99 -13.62
C ARG A 335 -19.76 15.10 -14.32
N SER A 336 -18.45 15.05 -14.17
CA SER A 336 -17.49 15.84 -14.97
C SER A 336 -17.64 15.51 -16.46
N GLU A 337 -17.67 16.51 -17.32
CA GLU A 337 -17.66 16.33 -18.78
C GLU A 337 -16.30 15.82 -19.29
N ALA A 338 -15.20 16.20 -18.64
CA ALA A 338 -13.88 15.69 -18.91
C ALA A 338 -13.59 14.43 -18.08
N GLU A 339 -13.11 13.41 -18.77
CA GLU A 339 -12.68 12.12 -18.22
C GLU A 339 -11.28 11.80 -18.76
N VAL A 340 -10.53 10.98 -18.01
CA VAL A 340 -9.23 10.46 -18.46
C VAL A 340 -9.42 9.03 -18.92
N HIS A 341 -8.93 8.73 -20.12
CA HIS A 341 -9.05 7.45 -20.80
C HIS A 341 -7.69 6.80 -21.00
N HIS A 342 -7.65 5.48 -20.85
CA HIS A 342 -6.49 4.65 -21.19
C HIS A 342 -6.46 4.32 -22.68
N LEU A 343 -5.39 4.74 -23.38
CA LEU A 343 -5.19 4.51 -24.81
C LEU A 343 -5.11 3.01 -25.11
N THR A 344 -4.30 2.26 -24.36
CA THR A 344 -4.34 0.81 -24.24
C THR A 344 -5.19 0.45 -23.03
N ALA A 345 -6.22 -0.36 -23.22
CA ALA A 345 -7.10 -0.74 -22.11
C ALA A 345 -6.32 -1.50 -21.04
N VAL A 346 -6.75 -1.35 -19.78
CA VAL A 346 -6.11 -2.04 -18.66
C VAL A 346 -6.21 -3.56 -18.78
N GLU A 347 -7.33 -4.05 -19.33
CA GLU A 347 -7.53 -5.48 -19.61
C GLU A 347 -6.57 -6.03 -20.67
N ASP A 348 -6.06 -5.16 -21.53
CA ASP A 348 -5.07 -5.46 -22.57
C ASP A 348 -3.62 -5.19 -22.10
N GLY A 349 -3.40 -4.98 -20.80
CA GLY A 349 -2.09 -4.68 -20.23
C GLY A 349 -1.73 -3.19 -20.18
N GLY A 350 -2.69 -2.29 -20.42
CA GLY A 350 -2.50 -0.85 -20.30
C GLY A 350 -2.29 -0.40 -18.85
N GLU A 351 -1.24 0.37 -18.62
CA GLU A 351 -0.88 0.90 -17.30
C GLU A 351 -1.29 2.36 -17.09
N ASP A 352 -1.00 2.93 -15.92
CA ASP A 352 -1.35 4.32 -15.56
C ASP A 352 -0.29 5.37 -15.95
N PHE A 353 0.81 4.99 -16.62
CA PHE A 353 1.80 5.97 -17.08
C PHE A 353 1.16 7.01 -18.01
N GLN A 354 1.67 8.24 -17.97
CA GLN A 354 1.01 9.39 -18.57
C GLN A 354 0.80 9.24 -20.08
N GLU A 355 1.72 8.60 -20.79
CA GLU A 355 1.64 8.40 -22.24
C GLU A 355 0.47 7.48 -22.61
N ASN A 356 0.04 6.60 -21.70
CA ASN A 356 -1.16 5.78 -21.89
C ASN A 356 -2.46 6.51 -21.50
N LEU A 357 -2.38 7.71 -20.92
CA LEU A 357 -3.54 8.44 -20.45
C LEU A 357 -3.85 9.61 -21.39
N SER A 358 -5.13 9.86 -21.63
CA SER A 358 -5.56 10.97 -22.49
C SER A 358 -6.93 11.50 -22.10
N THR A 359 -7.11 12.82 -22.20
CA THR A 359 -8.38 13.48 -21.90
C THR A 359 -9.43 13.19 -22.98
N ARG A 360 -10.63 12.83 -22.56
CA ARG A 360 -11.81 12.61 -23.41
C ARG A 360 -13.01 13.37 -22.84
N CYS A 361 -13.87 13.85 -23.72
CA CYS A 361 -15.23 14.18 -23.31
C CYS A 361 -16.05 12.90 -23.10
N GLN A 362 -17.11 12.95 -22.29
CA GLN A 362 -17.93 11.77 -22.01
C GLN A 362 -18.45 11.07 -23.27
N SER A 363 -18.83 11.81 -24.31
CA SER A 363 -19.36 11.22 -25.54
C SER A 363 -18.28 10.47 -26.33
N CYS A 364 -17.04 10.98 -26.38
CA CYS A 364 -15.92 10.24 -26.97
C CYS A 364 -15.55 9.04 -26.12
N HIS A 365 -15.48 9.21 -24.80
CA HIS A 365 -15.12 8.15 -23.88
C HIS A 365 -16.10 6.97 -23.94
N LYS A 366 -17.42 7.25 -23.91
CA LYS A 366 -18.47 6.23 -24.05
C LYS A 366 -18.39 5.48 -25.40
N ARG A 367 -18.12 6.19 -26.50
CA ARG A 367 -17.98 5.57 -27.83
C ARG A 367 -16.75 4.67 -27.92
N GLU A 368 -15.63 5.08 -27.35
CA GLU A 368 -14.41 4.26 -27.31
C GLU A 368 -14.64 2.97 -26.52
N HIS A 369 -15.27 3.04 -25.33
CA HIS A 369 -15.66 1.84 -24.58
C HIS A 369 -16.64 0.95 -25.34
N ALA A 370 -17.66 1.53 -25.98
CA ALA A 370 -18.62 0.77 -26.77
C ALA A 370 -17.99 0.08 -27.99
N SER A 371 -16.95 0.66 -28.58
CA SER A 371 -16.21 0.05 -29.70
C SER A 371 -15.32 -1.12 -29.28
N ARG A 372 -14.98 -1.24 -27.99
CA ARG A 372 -14.14 -2.31 -27.43
C ARG A 372 -14.92 -3.54 -26.98
N THR A 373 -16.24 -3.44 -26.80
CA THR A 373 -17.05 -4.63 -26.48
C THR A 373 -16.87 -5.71 -27.56
N PRO A 374 -16.43 -6.92 -27.21
CA PRO A 374 -16.24 -7.98 -28.20
C PRO A 374 -17.53 -8.26 -28.95
N LYS A 375 -17.50 -8.10 -30.28
CA LYS A 375 -18.29 -8.97 -31.15
C LYS A 375 -17.72 -10.38 -30.94
N GLU A 376 -18.62 -11.35 -30.76
CA GLU A 376 -18.36 -12.78 -30.48
C GLU A 376 -18.03 -13.12 -29.02
N LYS A 377 -19.11 -13.35 -28.26
CA LYS A 377 -19.11 -14.42 -27.25
C LYS A 377 -18.79 -15.73 -27.98
N THR A 378 -17.53 -16.13 -28.04
CA THR A 378 -17.20 -17.54 -28.29
C THR A 378 -17.96 -18.36 -27.24
N ASN A 379 -18.78 -19.29 -27.72
CA ASN A 379 -19.64 -20.17 -26.94
C ASN A 379 -18.89 -20.83 -25.78
N VAL A 380 -18.91 -20.22 -24.60
CA VAL A 380 -18.64 -20.96 -23.36
C VAL A 380 -19.90 -21.75 -23.08
N ILE A 381 -19.87 -23.03 -23.45
CA ILE A 381 -20.92 -24.01 -23.12
C ILE A 381 -21.10 -23.94 -21.59
N PRO A 382 -22.30 -23.59 -21.08
CA PRO A 382 -22.51 -23.55 -19.65
C PRO A 382 -22.30 -24.95 -19.08
N PHE A 383 -21.41 -25.06 -18.10
CA PHE A 383 -21.17 -26.28 -17.33
C PHE A 383 -22.47 -26.65 -16.61
N ARG A 384 -23.24 -27.62 -17.16
CA ARG A 384 -24.38 -28.21 -16.46
C ARG A 384 -23.83 -29.11 -15.34
N PRO A 385 -24.16 -28.84 -14.06
CA PRO A 385 -23.79 -29.76 -13.00
C PRO A 385 -24.47 -31.12 -13.27
N ARG A 386 -23.68 -32.20 -13.27
CA ARG A 386 -24.19 -33.57 -13.31
C ARG A 386 -25.15 -33.77 -12.14
N LYS A 387 -26.40 -34.14 -12.44
CA LYS A 387 -27.34 -34.63 -11.44
C LYS A 387 -26.70 -35.81 -10.71
N LYS A 388 -26.64 -35.76 -9.38
CA LYS A 388 -26.28 -36.90 -8.54
C LYS A 388 -27.30 -38.01 -8.81
N THR A 389 -26.88 -39.07 -9.50
CA THR A 389 -27.57 -40.36 -9.44
C THR A 389 -27.44 -40.90 -8.02
N ARG A 390 -28.58 -41.03 -7.34
CA ARG A 390 -28.67 -41.88 -6.14
C ARG A 390 -28.55 -43.32 -6.63
N PHE A 391 -27.57 -44.04 -6.11
CA PHE A 391 -27.61 -45.49 -6.00
C PHE A 391 -27.86 -45.82 -4.53
#